data_AF-A0A2S9GG74-F1
#
_entry.id   AF-A0A2S9GG74-F1
#
_cell.length_a   1.000
_cell.length_b   1.000
_cell.length_c   1.000
_cell.angle_alpha   90.00
_cell.angle_beta   90.00
_cell.angle_gamma   90.00
#
_symmetry.space_group_name_H-M   'P 1'
#
loop_
_entity.id
_entity.type
_entity.pdbx_description
1 polymer ?
#
loop_
_entity_poly.entity_id
_entity_poly.type
_entity_poly.pdbx_seq_one_letter_code
_entity_poly.pdbx_strand_id
1 'polypeptide(L)'
;TQIRRDGDYGHIAGSASAPHSILNARISRNRRFATQQYEFDRPKTLSAQHGSTINDVALAIIGGGLRKFLMDFDKLPDRSLVAFL
;
A
#
# COMPACT_ATOMS: atom_id res chain seq x y z
N THR A 1 12.96 7.95 6.09
CA THR A 1 12.49 8.85 7.15
C THR A 1 12.32 8.03 8.41
N GLN A 2 13.13 8.28 9.43
CA GLN A 2 13.04 7.57 10.72
C GLN A 2 11.85 8.17 11.49
N ILE A 3 10.78 7.41 11.66
CA ILE A 3 9.69 7.79 12.57
C ILE A 3 10.24 7.65 14.00
N ARG A 4 10.12 8.70 14.82
CA ARG A 4 10.50 8.68 16.24
C ARG A 4 9.66 7.60 16.93
N ARG A 5 10.31 6.61 17.56
CA ARG A 5 9.67 5.48 18.24
C ARG A 5 9.28 5.77 19.70
N ASP A 6 9.38 7.03 20.14
CA ASP A 6 9.14 7.40 21.53
C ASP A 6 7.67 7.80 21.75
N GLY A 7 7.12 7.48 22.93
CA GLY A 7 5.76 7.86 23.35
C GLY A 7 4.63 7.01 22.74
N ASP A 8 3.46 7.63 22.53
CA ASP A 8 2.23 7.00 22.03
C ASP A 8 2.35 6.41 20.60
N TYR A 9 3.46 6.61 19.89
CA TYR A 9 3.67 6.09 18.54
C TYR A 9 4.42 4.75 18.50
N GLY A 10 4.83 4.22 19.66
CA GLY A 10 5.64 2.99 19.77
C GLY A 10 4.95 1.72 19.24
N HIS A 11 3.62 1.71 19.14
CA HIS A 11 2.82 0.58 18.66
C HIS A 11 2.41 0.68 17.19
N ILE A 12 2.78 1.75 16.48
CA ILE A 12 2.48 1.91 15.05
C ILE A 12 3.46 1.09 14.22
N ALA A 13 2.93 0.35 13.26
CA ALA A 13 3.70 -0.45 12.31
C ALA A 13 4.65 0.45 11.49
N GLY A 14 5.94 0.44 11.81
CA GLY A 14 6.96 1.17 11.06
C GLY A 14 7.43 0.43 9.80
N SER A 15 8.26 1.08 8.97
CA SER A 15 8.80 0.48 7.74
C SER A 15 9.47 -0.89 7.92
N ALA A 16 10.15 -1.10 9.05
CA ALA A 16 10.81 -2.37 9.39
C ALA A 16 9.84 -3.50 9.77
N SER A 17 8.55 -3.21 9.99
CA SER A 17 7.53 -4.21 10.31
C SER A 17 6.95 -4.89 9.07
N ALA A 18 7.15 -4.31 7.87
CA ALA A 18 6.66 -4.84 6.62
C ALA A 18 7.25 -6.24 6.33
N PRO A 19 6.47 -7.17 5.75
CA PRO A 19 6.99 -8.46 5.35
C PRO A 19 7.99 -8.33 4.18
N HIS A 20 8.95 -9.25 4.13
CA HIS A 20 9.80 -9.40 2.95
C HIS A 20 8.98 -9.90 1.76
N SER A 21 9.20 -9.30 0.60
CA SER A 21 8.55 -9.64 -0.68
C SER A 21 9.51 -9.40 -1.85
N ILE A 22 9.09 -9.80 -3.05
CA ILE A 22 9.82 -9.51 -4.29
C ILE A 22 9.99 -8.00 -4.57
N LEU A 23 9.19 -7.16 -3.92
CA LEU A 23 9.28 -5.69 -4.04
C LEU A 23 10.51 -5.13 -3.31
N ASN A 24 11.11 -5.88 -2.38
CA ASN A 24 12.33 -5.48 -1.67
C ASN A 24 13.61 -5.76 -2.47
N ALA A 25 13.50 -6.28 -3.69
CA ALA A 25 14.65 -6.57 -4.54
C ALA A 25 15.39 -5.29 -4.98
N ARG A 26 16.66 -5.45 -5.37
CA ARG A 26 17.46 -4.34 -5.90
C ARG A 26 16.80 -3.76 -7.14
N ILE A 27 16.54 -2.46 -7.14
CA ILE A 27 15.92 -1.80 -8.28
C ILE A 27 16.92 -1.77 -9.46
N SER A 28 16.54 -2.38 -10.57
CA SER A 28 17.35 -2.43 -11.79
C SER A 28 17.10 -1.19 -12.68
N ARG A 29 17.85 -1.08 -13.79
CA ARG A 29 17.61 -0.06 -14.83
C ARG A 29 16.29 -0.27 -15.58
N ASN A 30 15.76 -1.49 -15.59
CA ASN A 30 14.49 -1.83 -16.25
C ASN A 30 13.33 -1.57 -15.29
N ARG A 31 12.93 -0.30 -15.16
CA ARG A 31 11.76 0.09 -14.36
C ARG A 31 10.52 0.13 -15.25
N ARG A 32 9.41 -0.41 -14.73
CA ARG A 32 8.09 -0.29 -15.34
C ARG A 32 7.27 0.67 -14.49
N PHE A 33 6.61 1.62 -15.13
CA PHE A 33 5.64 2.51 -14.50
C PHE A 33 4.26 2.12 -14.99
N ALA A 34 3.31 2.04 -14.06
CA ALA A 34 1.90 1.90 -14.37
C ALA A 34 1.20 3.12 -13.78
N THR A 35 0.41 3.80 -14.58
CA THR A 35 -0.42 4.92 -14.17
C THR A 35 -1.86 4.60 -14.46
N GLN A 36 -2.76 5.16 -13.66
CA GLN A 36 -4.19 5.09 -13.90
C GLN A 36 -4.81 6.42 -13.52
N GLN A 37 -5.78 6.85 -14.33
CA GLN A 37 -6.55 8.06 -14.08
C GLN A 37 -7.97 7.68 -13.70
N TYR A 38 -8.50 8.37 -12.70
CA TYR A 38 -9.86 8.21 -12.26
C TYR A 38 -10.48 9.60 -12.14
N GLU A 39 -11.71 9.75 -12.61
CA GLU A 39 -12.52 10.92 -12.28
C GLU A 39 -12.61 11.06 -10.77
N PHE A 40 -12.31 12.24 -10.24
CA PHE A 40 -12.22 12.47 -8.79
C PHE A 40 -13.52 12.18 -8.04
N ASP A 41 -14.66 12.39 -8.71
CA ASP A 41 -15.97 12.09 -8.14
C ASP A 41 -16.16 10.61 -7.85
N ARG A 42 -15.51 9.71 -8.60
CA ARG A 42 -15.64 8.26 -8.38
C ARG A 42 -15.12 7.80 -7.00
N PRO A 43 -13.85 8.04 -6.61
CA PRO A 43 -13.38 7.69 -5.28
C PRO A 43 -14.08 8.51 -4.17
N LYS A 44 -14.52 9.74 -4.46
CA LYS A 44 -15.27 10.57 -3.51
C LYS A 44 -16.65 9.98 -3.20
N THR A 45 -17.39 9.53 -4.20
CA THR A 45 -18.68 8.84 -4.02
C THR A 45 -18.47 7.53 -3.26
N LEU A 46 -17.45 6.76 -3.62
CA LEU A 46 -17.17 5.49 -2.95
C LEU A 46 -16.82 5.70 -1.47
N SER A 47 -16.00 6.71 -1.16
CA SER A 47 -15.64 7.01 0.22
C SER A 47 -16.86 7.42 1.04
N ALA A 48 -17.75 8.24 0.48
CA ALA A 48 -19.00 8.64 1.13
C ALA A 48 -19.94 7.43 1.38
N GLN A 49 -20.08 6.54 0.41
CA GLN A 49 -20.93 5.34 0.53
C GLN A 49 -20.47 4.37 1.62
N HIS A 50 -19.16 4.30 1.88
CA HIS A 50 -18.56 3.39 2.85
C HIS A 50 -18.18 4.06 4.18
N GLY A 51 -18.50 5.35 4.38
CA GLY A 51 -18.11 6.09 5.58
C GLY A 51 -16.60 6.19 5.76
N SER A 52 -15.84 6.19 4.67
CA SER A 52 -14.38 6.25 4.65
C SER A 52 -13.89 7.56 4.04
N THR A 53 -12.57 7.75 4.04
CA THR A 53 -11.90 8.84 3.33
C THR A 53 -11.50 8.42 1.92
N ILE A 54 -11.11 9.41 1.09
CA ILE A 54 -10.53 9.15 -0.23
C ILE A 54 -9.22 8.37 -0.11
N ASN A 55 -8.45 8.58 0.96
CA ASN A 55 -7.21 7.85 1.20
C ASN A 55 -7.47 6.36 1.45
N ASP A 56 -8.57 6.00 2.11
CA ASP A 56 -8.95 4.60 2.31
C ASP A 56 -9.29 3.92 0.98
N VAL A 57 -10.02 4.63 0.10
CA VAL A 57 -10.31 4.16 -1.25
C VAL A 57 -9.02 4.00 -2.07
N ALA A 58 -8.13 4.98 -2.02
CA ALA A 58 -6.84 4.90 -2.69
C ALA A 58 -6.00 3.72 -2.18
N LEU A 59 -5.96 3.52 -0.86
CA LEU A 59 -5.24 2.40 -0.24
C LEU A 59 -5.85 1.05 -0.63
N ALA A 60 -7.18 0.95 -0.73
CA ALA A 60 -7.85 -0.26 -1.20
C ALA A 60 -7.49 -0.58 -2.66
N ILE A 61 -7.44 0.43 -3.54
CA ILE A 61 -7.05 0.27 -4.95
C ILE A 61 -5.58 -0.20 -5.04
N ILE A 62 -4.67 0.50 -4.35
CA ILE A 62 -3.23 0.20 -4.38
C ILE A 62 -2.96 -1.19 -3.75
N GLY A 63 -3.53 -1.45 -2.58
CA GLY A 63 -3.38 -2.71 -1.86
C GLY A 63 -3.95 -3.90 -2.63
N GLY A 64 -5.13 -3.73 -3.23
CA GLY A 64 -5.73 -4.75 -4.11
C GLY A 64 -4.89 -5.03 -5.35
N GLY A 65 -4.37 -3.97 -5.99
CA GLY A 65 -3.48 -4.08 -7.14
C GLY A 65 -2.18 -4.82 -6.81
N LEU A 66 -1.52 -4.46 -5.70
CA LEU A 66 -0.32 -5.14 -5.22
C LEU A 66 -0.59 -6.59 -4.83
N ARG A 67 -1.71 -6.87 -4.15
CA ARG A 67 -2.09 -8.24 -3.79
C ARG A 67 -2.27 -9.10 -5.04
N LYS A 68 -3.01 -8.60 -6.03
CA LYS A 68 -3.20 -9.30 -7.31
C LYS A 68 -1.86 -9.54 -8.01
N PHE A 69 -1.02 -8.50 -8.12
CA PHE A 69 0.30 -8.63 -8.72
C PHE A 69 1.14 -9.72 -8.03
N LEU A 70 1.21 -9.72 -6.69
CA LEU A 70 1.98 -10.72 -5.96
C LEU A 70 1.40 -12.13 -6.09
N MET A 71 0.08 -12.27 -6.16
CA MET A 71 -0.59 -13.55 -6.42
C MET A 71 -0.30 -14.07 -7.82
N ASP A 72 -0.33 -13.21 -8.84
CA ASP A 72 -0.06 -13.59 -10.24
C ASP A 72 1.38 -14.14 -10.42
N PHE A 73 2.30 -13.81 -9.52
CA PHE A 73 3.68 -14.33 -9.48
C PHE A 73 3.91 -15.47 -8.47
N ASP A 74 2.88 -15.90 -7.72
CA ASP A 74 3.01 -16.85 -6.60
C ASP A 74 4.03 -16.39 -5.54
N LYS A 75 3.92 -15.10 -5.17
CA LYS A 75 4.81 -14.40 -4.23
C LYS A 75 4.04 -13.56 -3.20
N LEU A 76 2.77 -13.90 -2.96
CA LEU A 76 1.99 -13.24 -1.91
C LEU A 76 2.54 -13.66 -0.54
N PRO A 77 2.98 -12.72 0.33
CA PRO A 77 3.44 -13.05 1.67
C PRO A 77 2.28 -13.46 2.59
N ASP A 78 2.56 -14.30 3.58
CA ASP A 78 1.57 -14.74 4.58
C ASP A 78 1.07 -13.60 5.47
N ARG A 79 1.94 -12.63 5.75
CA ARG A 79 1.59 -11.40 6.48
C ARG A 79 1.21 -10.31 5.51
N SER A 80 0.21 -9.51 5.90
CA SER A 80 -0.22 -8.33 5.13
C SER A 80 0.93 -7.34 4.90
N LEU A 81 0.94 -6.72 3.71
CA LEU A 81 1.80 -5.55 3.45
C LEU A 81 1.42 -4.40 4.38
N VAL A 82 2.38 -3.53 4.68
CA VAL A 82 2.18 -2.37 5.55
C VAL A 82 2.27 -1.10 4.72
N ALA A 83 1.25 -0.26 4.83
CA ALA A 83 1.31 1.14 4.43
C ALA A 83 1.47 1.98 5.70
N PHE A 84 2.43 2.89 5.72
CA PHE A 84 2.72 3.77 6.86
C PHE A 84 3.02 5.18 6.34
N LEU A 85 2.73 6.19 7.15
CA LEU A 85 3.02 7.60 6.94
C LEU A 85 3.97 8.08 8.04
#